data_AF-A0A1A8BE95-F1
#
_entry.id   AF-A0A1A8BE95-F1
#
_cell.length_a   1.000
_cell.length_b   1.000
_cell.length_c   1.000
_cell.angle_alpha   90.00
_cell.angle_beta   90.00
_cell.angle_gamma   90.00
#
_symmetry.space_group_name_H-M   'P 1'
#
loop_
_entity.id
_entity.type
_entity.pdbx_description
1 polymer ?
#
loop_
_entity_poly.entity_id
_entity_poly.type
_entity_poly.pdbx_seq_one_letter_code
_entity_poly.pdbx_strand_id
1 'polypeptide(L)'
;AAGLVGLREIRDIPGTLNGLYLWLCQRLFPRGLFVNIKPLLNVLLAAPWPLTPQQLFTAVWTQDTSLNIQDFQSKLHALSPLLVDGPNGTKLLFHANFTEWLTDVKYCTQKYLCSRTEGHSMLAMSLTLQGPQLDIDGVCQLATHLVSSGHHKENSSLLALWMLSTSVPALPPSCSQALTACLAQLPALVSQEVPQLLLKSGLVSPSCFPDADLNEDMQWNTDGDQPRKSLEMEVSVKKLLDSGLSVNQPTSTGQTLLARAAHDGSAELVKFLLTQNSDPLVSDPQGQTPLTLASRQGHVNVLSVLLAWTKCQSTETAVQMMEHVDNEGWTALRSAAWGG
;
A
#
# COMPACT_ATOMS: atom_id res chain seq x y z
N ALA A 1 -32.84 24.81 -13.91
CA ALA A 1 -33.17 25.41 -15.23
C ALA A 1 -32.07 25.24 -16.30
N ALA A 2 -30.83 24.83 -15.98
CA ALA A 2 -29.72 24.77 -16.94
C ALA A 2 -29.65 23.49 -17.83
N GLY A 3 -30.52 22.51 -17.62
CA GLY A 3 -30.45 21.18 -18.26
C GLY A 3 -31.43 20.91 -19.41
N LEU A 4 -32.31 21.85 -19.75
CA LEU A 4 -33.30 21.65 -20.82
C LEU A 4 -32.75 22.18 -22.15
N VAL A 5 -32.69 21.31 -23.16
CA VAL A 5 -32.35 21.69 -24.54
C VAL A 5 -33.52 22.50 -25.11
N GLY A 6 -33.26 23.75 -25.49
CA GLY A 6 -34.27 24.56 -26.16
C GLY A 6 -34.57 23.99 -27.54
N LEU A 7 -35.83 24.01 -27.98
CA LEU A 7 -36.25 23.49 -29.30
C LEU A 7 -35.45 24.05 -30.49
N ARG A 8 -34.84 25.23 -30.35
CA ARG A 8 -33.98 25.86 -31.38
C ARG A 8 -32.58 25.23 -31.47
N GLU A 9 -32.08 24.68 -30.38
CA GLU A 9 -30.74 24.10 -30.27
C GLU A 9 -30.69 22.66 -30.81
N ILE A 10 -31.85 22.06 -31.10
CA ILE A 10 -31.97 20.70 -31.66
C ILE A 10 -31.26 20.59 -33.01
N ARG A 11 -31.23 21.67 -33.80
CA ARG A 11 -30.57 21.70 -35.12
C ARG A 11 -29.04 21.59 -35.03
N ASP A 12 -28.47 21.94 -33.88
CA ASP A 12 -27.02 21.94 -33.65
C ASP A 12 -26.54 20.65 -32.96
N ILE A 13 -27.46 19.70 -32.69
CA ILE A 13 -27.13 18.41 -32.10
C ILE A 13 -26.45 17.54 -33.15
N PRO A 14 -25.20 17.09 -32.92
CA PRO A 14 -24.51 16.23 -33.87
C PRO A 14 -25.20 14.89 -34.07
N GLY A 15 -25.18 14.38 -35.30
CA GLY A 15 -25.80 13.09 -35.65
C GLY A 15 -25.04 11.85 -35.17
N THR A 16 -23.83 12.00 -34.64
CA THR A 16 -23.04 10.89 -34.07
C THR A 16 -23.04 10.94 -32.54
N LEU A 17 -22.99 9.77 -31.91
CA LEU A 17 -22.98 9.65 -30.45
C LEU A 17 -21.79 10.39 -29.80
N ASN A 18 -20.59 10.22 -30.36
CA ASN A 18 -19.39 10.91 -29.89
C ASN A 18 -19.48 12.43 -30.07
N GLY A 19 -20.10 12.88 -31.17
CA GLY A 19 -20.36 14.30 -31.41
C GLY A 19 -21.32 14.88 -30.38
N LEU A 20 -22.40 14.16 -30.05
CA LEU A 20 -23.35 14.54 -29.01
C LEU A 20 -22.67 14.68 -27.64
N TYR A 21 -21.80 13.73 -27.26
CA TYR A 21 -21.07 13.81 -25.99
C TYR A 21 -20.08 14.97 -25.93
N LEU A 22 -19.35 15.21 -27.02
CA LEU A 22 -18.48 16.38 -27.12
C LEU A 22 -19.27 17.69 -27.01
N TRP A 23 -20.37 17.80 -27.75
CA TRP A 23 -21.26 18.96 -27.70
C TRP A 23 -21.80 19.20 -26.29
N LEU A 24 -22.23 18.13 -25.60
CA LEU A 24 -22.72 18.19 -24.22
C LEU A 24 -21.62 18.73 -23.28
N CYS A 25 -20.40 18.21 -23.37
CA CYS A 25 -19.27 18.69 -22.56
C CYS A 25 -18.89 20.15 -22.86
N GLN A 26 -18.92 20.58 -24.12
CA GLN A 26 -18.62 21.97 -24.50
C GLN A 26 -19.67 22.94 -23.95
N ARG A 27 -20.94 22.54 -23.99
CA ARG A 27 -22.06 23.33 -23.49
C ARG A 27 -22.04 23.45 -21.97
N LEU A 28 -21.85 22.33 -21.26
CA LEU A 28 -21.89 22.30 -19.81
C LEU A 28 -20.63 22.90 -19.16
N PHE A 29 -19.47 22.79 -19.82
CA PHE A 29 -18.19 23.21 -19.25
C PHE A 29 -17.43 24.19 -20.17
N PRO A 30 -17.94 25.42 -20.34
CA PRO A 30 -17.25 26.45 -21.09
C PRO A 30 -15.97 26.90 -20.37
N ARG A 31 -15.04 27.53 -21.10
CA ARG A 31 -13.85 28.23 -20.55
C ARG A 31 -12.92 27.40 -19.65
N GLY A 32 -12.83 26.09 -19.88
CA GLY A 32 -11.88 25.23 -19.16
C GLY A 32 -12.36 24.73 -17.79
N LEU A 33 -13.63 24.97 -17.42
CA LEU A 33 -14.22 24.50 -16.17
C LEU A 33 -14.12 22.97 -15.98
N PHE A 34 -14.01 22.21 -17.08
CA PHE A 34 -13.86 20.75 -17.03
C PHE A 34 -12.59 20.31 -16.27
N VAL A 35 -11.48 21.05 -16.38
CA VAL A 35 -10.25 20.70 -15.66
C VAL A 35 -10.47 20.74 -14.15
N ASN A 36 -11.29 21.67 -13.68
CA ASN A 36 -11.57 21.86 -12.25
C ASN A 36 -12.44 20.74 -11.67
N ILE A 37 -13.34 20.16 -12.47
CA ILE A 37 -14.24 19.06 -12.06
C ILE A 37 -13.69 17.67 -12.41
N LYS A 38 -12.68 17.58 -13.25
CA LYS A 38 -12.09 16.31 -13.71
C LYS A 38 -11.69 15.37 -12.57
N PRO A 39 -11.10 15.83 -11.44
CA PRO A 39 -10.82 14.95 -10.31
C PRO A 39 -12.07 14.27 -9.72
N LEU A 40 -13.20 14.99 -9.64
CA LEU A 40 -14.47 14.41 -9.19
C LEU A 40 -14.96 13.33 -10.16
N LEU A 41 -14.87 13.60 -11.46
CA LEU A 41 -15.23 12.62 -12.50
C LEU A 41 -14.33 11.39 -12.44
N ASN A 42 -13.01 11.56 -12.30
CA ASN A 42 -12.07 10.45 -12.17
C ASN A 42 -12.46 9.51 -11.01
N VAL A 43 -12.78 10.06 -9.83
CA VAL A 43 -13.23 9.28 -8.67
C VAL A 43 -14.56 8.56 -8.95
N LEU A 44 -15.56 9.27 -9.48
CA LEU A 44 -16.87 8.70 -9.79
C LEU A 44 -16.81 7.59 -10.86
N LEU A 45 -15.90 7.71 -11.82
CA LEU A 45 -15.67 6.71 -12.87
C LEU A 45 -14.89 5.48 -12.37
N ALA A 46 -14.16 5.61 -11.28
CA ALA A 46 -13.38 4.55 -10.65
C ALA A 46 -14.15 3.81 -9.55
N ALA A 47 -15.18 4.42 -8.96
CA ALA A 47 -15.96 3.83 -7.89
C ALA A 47 -16.95 2.78 -8.44
N PRO A 48 -16.91 1.52 -7.98
CA PRO A 48 -17.91 0.52 -8.36
C PRO A 48 -19.22 0.65 -7.57
N TRP A 49 -19.31 1.59 -6.63
CA TRP A 49 -20.52 1.89 -5.85
C TRP A 49 -20.84 3.40 -5.84
N PRO A 50 -22.11 3.77 -5.55
CA PRO A 50 -22.51 5.17 -5.39
C PRO A 50 -21.77 5.84 -4.21
N LEU A 51 -21.18 7.02 -4.43
CA LEU A 51 -20.43 7.74 -3.40
C LEU A 51 -21.24 8.86 -2.76
N THR A 52 -21.12 9.03 -1.44
CA THR A 52 -21.61 10.24 -0.76
C THR A 52 -20.72 11.44 -1.08
N PRO A 53 -21.24 12.68 -0.99
CA PRO A 53 -20.42 13.88 -1.17
C PRO A 53 -19.21 13.94 -0.22
N GLN A 54 -19.33 13.40 0.99
CA GLN A 54 -18.23 13.34 1.95
C GLN A 54 -17.12 12.39 1.49
N GLN A 55 -17.47 11.16 1.07
CA GLN A 55 -16.49 10.21 0.52
C GLN A 55 -15.80 10.77 -0.73
N LEU A 56 -16.58 11.40 -1.62
CA LEU A 56 -16.06 12.04 -2.83
C LEU A 56 -15.11 13.21 -2.49
N PHE A 57 -15.44 14.02 -1.48
CA PHE A 57 -14.56 15.09 -0.99
C PHE A 57 -13.25 14.51 -0.46
N THR A 58 -13.31 13.53 0.45
CA THR A 58 -12.11 12.91 1.04
C THR A 58 -11.22 12.33 -0.04
N ALA A 59 -11.77 11.62 -1.02
CA ALA A 59 -11.01 11.06 -2.14
C ALA A 59 -10.28 12.16 -2.94
N VAL A 60 -10.98 13.20 -3.38
CA VAL A 60 -10.33 14.27 -4.16
C VAL A 60 -9.33 15.08 -3.33
N TRP A 61 -9.61 15.30 -2.04
CA TRP A 61 -8.70 15.99 -1.13
C TRP A 61 -7.37 15.26 -0.97
N THR A 62 -7.33 13.93 -1.12
CA THR A 62 -6.07 13.18 -1.08
C THR A 62 -5.12 13.49 -2.25
N GLN A 63 -5.64 13.98 -3.37
CA GLN A 63 -4.84 14.44 -4.50
C GLN A 63 -4.46 15.92 -4.38
N ASP A 64 -5.36 16.74 -3.83
CA ASP A 64 -5.16 18.18 -3.62
C ASP A 64 -5.58 18.55 -2.19
N THR A 65 -4.60 18.54 -1.28
CA THR A 65 -4.83 18.83 0.14
C THR A 65 -5.17 20.31 0.40
N SER A 66 -5.04 21.18 -0.61
CA SER A 66 -5.43 22.59 -0.53
C SER A 66 -6.93 22.81 -0.79
N LEU A 67 -7.65 21.77 -1.25
CA LEU A 67 -9.07 21.84 -1.54
C LEU A 67 -9.89 22.08 -0.27
N ASN A 68 -10.58 23.21 -0.22
CA ASN A 68 -11.54 23.50 0.84
C ASN A 68 -12.97 23.03 0.46
N ILE A 69 -13.85 22.98 1.47
CA ILE A 69 -15.22 22.47 1.29
C ILE A 69 -16.07 23.35 0.36
N GLN A 70 -15.83 24.66 0.32
CA GLN A 70 -16.60 25.61 -0.50
C GLN A 70 -16.27 25.45 -1.99
N ASP A 71 -14.99 25.28 -2.30
CA ASP A 71 -14.51 25.01 -3.66
C ASP A 71 -14.99 23.64 -4.13
N PHE A 72 -14.97 22.63 -3.25
CA PHE A 72 -15.55 21.33 -3.53
C PHE A 72 -17.04 21.43 -3.87
N GLN A 73 -17.83 22.14 -3.05
CA GLN A 73 -19.27 22.33 -3.30
C GLN A 73 -19.51 23.06 -4.63
N SER A 74 -18.68 24.05 -4.97
CA SER A 74 -18.75 24.77 -6.24
C SER A 74 -18.45 23.85 -7.43
N LYS A 75 -17.42 23.00 -7.32
CA LYS A 75 -17.09 21.97 -8.32
C LYS A 75 -18.21 20.93 -8.46
N LEU A 76 -18.78 20.47 -7.35
CA LEU A 76 -19.87 19.50 -7.34
C LEU A 76 -21.16 20.08 -7.94
N HIS A 77 -21.46 21.35 -7.65
CA HIS A 77 -22.58 22.06 -8.25
C HIS A 77 -22.40 22.21 -9.76
N ALA A 78 -21.19 22.55 -10.23
CA ALA A 78 -20.87 22.60 -11.66
C ALA A 78 -21.04 21.23 -12.34
N LEU A 79 -20.73 20.14 -11.63
CA LEU A 79 -20.88 18.77 -12.12
C LEU A 79 -22.32 18.25 -12.08
N SER A 80 -23.21 18.88 -11.30
CA SER A 80 -24.60 18.43 -11.08
C SER A 80 -25.43 18.09 -12.32
N PRO A 81 -25.27 18.73 -13.51
CA PRO A 81 -26.03 18.34 -14.70
C PRO A 81 -25.70 16.93 -15.21
N LEU A 82 -24.56 16.38 -14.82
CA LEU A 82 -24.13 15.01 -15.14
C LEU A 82 -24.43 14.02 -14.02
N LEU A 83 -25.05 14.47 -12.92
CA LEU A 83 -25.27 13.65 -11.74
C LEU A 83 -26.75 13.36 -11.53
N VAL A 84 -27.00 12.16 -11.00
CA VAL A 84 -28.29 11.72 -10.49
C VAL A 84 -28.12 11.40 -9.00
N ASP A 85 -29.10 11.79 -8.20
CA ASP A 85 -29.13 11.49 -6.78
C ASP A 85 -29.57 10.04 -6.56
N GLY A 86 -28.69 9.27 -5.94
CA GLY A 86 -28.94 7.91 -5.49
C GLY A 86 -29.48 7.85 -4.06
N PRO A 87 -29.72 6.63 -3.54
CA PRO A 87 -30.14 6.44 -2.14
C PRO A 87 -29.11 7.07 -1.20
N ASN A 88 -29.58 7.55 -0.04
CA ASN A 88 -28.73 8.14 1.02
C ASN A 88 -27.91 9.37 0.56
N GLY A 89 -28.39 10.09 -0.46
CA GLY A 89 -27.72 11.29 -0.98
C GLY A 89 -26.44 10.99 -1.77
N THR A 90 -26.27 9.75 -2.22
CA THR A 90 -25.13 9.36 -3.07
C THR A 90 -25.24 10.01 -4.46
N LYS A 91 -24.10 10.18 -5.13
CA LYS A 91 -24.02 10.80 -6.46
C LYS A 91 -23.61 9.76 -7.49
N LEU A 92 -24.37 9.70 -8.59
CA LEU A 92 -24.18 8.76 -9.69
C LEU A 92 -24.09 9.51 -11.02
N LEU A 93 -23.32 8.98 -11.97
CA LEU A 93 -23.27 9.54 -13.32
C LEU A 93 -24.54 9.14 -14.09
N PHE A 94 -25.10 10.09 -14.84
CA PHE A 94 -26.43 9.95 -15.44
C PHE A 94 -26.55 8.87 -16.55
N HIS A 95 -25.45 8.46 -17.19
CA HIS A 95 -25.52 7.54 -18.33
C HIS A 95 -24.22 6.74 -18.58
N ALA A 96 -24.33 5.41 -18.63
CA ALA A 96 -23.18 4.49 -18.79
C ALA A 96 -22.35 4.75 -20.06
N ASN A 97 -22.95 4.83 -21.25
CA ASN A 97 -22.20 5.06 -22.49
C ASN A 97 -21.44 6.40 -22.50
N PHE A 98 -21.93 7.41 -21.79
CA PHE A 98 -21.21 8.68 -21.64
C PHE A 98 -20.00 8.49 -20.72
N THR A 99 -20.13 7.71 -19.65
CA THR A 99 -19.00 7.36 -18.78
C THR A 99 -17.93 6.54 -19.49
N GLU A 100 -18.34 5.63 -20.38
CA GLU A 100 -17.40 4.87 -21.22
C GLU A 100 -16.65 5.81 -22.15
N TRP A 101 -17.38 6.69 -22.85
CA TRP A 101 -16.79 7.70 -23.73
C TRP A 101 -15.77 8.57 -22.99
N LEU A 102 -16.07 9.05 -21.77
CA LEU A 102 -15.14 9.86 -20.97
C LEU A 102 -13.80 9.14 -20.67
N THR A 103 -13.75 7.82 -20.79
CA THR A 103 -12.55 7.00 -20.51
C THR A 103 -11.96 6.37 -21.77
N ASP A 104 -12.56 6.60 -22.93
CA ASP A 104 -12.13 6.02 -24.20
C ASP A 104 -11.02 6.85 -24.85
N VAL A 105 -9.79 6.31 -24.85
CA VAL A 105 -8.61 6.99 -25.41
C VAL A 105 -8.71 7.20 -26.93
N LYS A 106 -9.49 6.38 -27.65
CA LYS A 106 -9.63 6.45 -29.12
C LYS A 106 -10.68 7.47 -29.54
N TYR A 107 -11.81 7.54 -28.84
CA TYR A 107 -12.96 8.33 -29.27
C TYR A 107 -13.25 9.57 -28.42
N CYS A 108 -12.71 9.66 -27.21
CA CYS A 108 -12.83 10.86 -26.39
C CYS A 108 -11.91 11.97 -26.90
N THR A 109 -12.39 13.20 -26.83
CA THR A 109 -11.49 14.36 -26.99
C THR A 109 -10.56 14.44 -25.78
N GLN A 110 -9.25 14.56 -26.01
CA GLN A 110 -8.22 14.60 -24.95
C GLN A 110 -8.50 15.61 -23.84
N LYS A 111 -9.09 16.77 -24.18
CA LYS A 111 -9.51 17.80 -23.22
C LYS A 111 -10.51 17.28 -22.16
N TYR A 112 -11.35 16.33 -22.53
CA TYR A 112 -12.42 15.78 -21.71
C TYR A 112 -12.12 14.36 -21.21
N LEU A 113 -10.98 13.77 -21.61
CA LEU A 113 -10.58 12.43 -21.22
C LEU A 113 -10.30 12.37 -19.72
N CYS A 114 -10.99 11.46 -19.03
CA CYS A 114 -10.84 11.16 -17.61
C CYS A 114 -9.91 9.95 -17.39
N SER A 115 -9.28 9.91 -16.22
CA SER A 115 -8.35 8.85 -15.83
C SER A 115 -8.95 8.01 -14.71
N ARG A 116 -9.28 6.75 -15.00
CA ARG A 116 -9.73 5.79 -13.98
C ARG A 116 -8.61 5.45 -12.99
N THR A 117 -7.35 5.42 -13.43
CA THR A 117 -6.21 5.11 -12.56
C THR A 117 -5.98 6.20 -11.52
N GLU A 118 -6.14 7.48 -11.89
CA GLU A 118 -6.13 8.60 -10.93
C GLU A 118 -7.30 8.48 -9.93
N GLY A 119 -8.50 8.13 -10.42
CA GLY A 119 -9.67 7.84 -9.59
C GLY A 119 -9.42 6.77 -8.54
N HIS A 120 -8.91 5.61 -8.98
CA HIS A 120 -8.54 4.50 -8.10
C HIS A 120 -7.45 4.89 -7.10
N SER A 121 -6.48 5.71 -7.50
CA SER A 121 -5.43 6.21 -6.60
C SER A 121 -6.01 7.04 -5.46
N MET A 122 -6.90 7.99 -5.78
CA MET A 122 -7.58 8.82 -4.79
C MET A 122 -8.45 8.01 -3.84
N LEU A 123 -9.17 7.00 -4.36
CA LEU A 123 -9.98 6.10 -3.53
C LEU A 123 -9.11 5.23 -2.61
N ALA A 124 -8.03 4.65 -3.12
CA ALA A 124 -7.07 3.87 -2.32
C ALA A 124 -6.46 4.72 -1.20
N MET A 125 -6.09 5.97 -1.50
CA MET A 125 -5.58 6.91 -0.48
C MET A 125 -6.66 7.29 0.54
N SER A 126 -7.91 7.47 0.12
CA SER A 126 -9.02 7.75 1.05
C SER A 126 -9.32 6.59 2.00
N LEU A 127 -9.24 5.34 1.51
CA LEU A 127 -9.40 4.13 2.33
C LEU A 127 -8.21 3.93 3.26
N THR A 128 -7.00 4.28 2.80
CA THR A 128 -5.78 4.29 3.62
C THR A 128 -5.95 5.15 4.88
N LEU A 129 -6.62 6.31 4.78
CA LEU A 129 -6.91 7.16 5.95
C LEU A 129 -7.83 6.50 6.98
N GLN A 130 -8.64 5.52 6.56
CA GLN A 130 -9.56 4.77 7.43
C GLN A 130 -8.92 3.50 8.00
N GLY A 131 -7.74 3.10 7.51
CA GLY A 131 -6.95 1.91 7.85
C GLY A 131 -7.48 0.99 8.97
N PRO A 132 -7.32 1.36 10.26
CA PRO A 132 -7.70 0.51 11.39
C PRO A 132 -9.22 0.27 11.56
N GLN A 133 -10.06 1.04 10.86
CA GLN A 133 -11.52 0.97 10.91
C GLN A 133 -12.12 0.22 9.71
N LEU A 134 -11.29 -0.22 8.74
CA LEU A 134 -11.76 -0.93 7.57
C LEU A 134 -12.31 -2.32 7.94
N ASP A 135 -13.49 -2.62 7.42
CA ASP A 135 -14.08 -3.96 7.47
C ASP A 135 -13.59 -4.81 6.29
N ILE A 136 -14.06 -6.06 6.20
CA ILE A 136 -13.64 -7.02 5.18
C ILE A 136 -13.81 -6.47 3.76
N ASP A 137 -14.95 -5.81 3.52
CA ASP A 137 -15.24 -5.20 2.23
C ASP A 137 -14.30 -4.03 1.96
N GLY A 138 -14.08 -3.15 2.94
CA GLY A 138 -13.11 -2.05 2.85
C GLY A 138 -11.68 -2.50 2.53
N VAL A 139 -11.22 -3.63 3.09
CA VAL A 139 -9.91 -4.22 2.76
C VAL A 139 -9.87 -4.70 1.31
N CYS A 140 -10.93 -5.36 0.84
CA CYS A 140 -11.04 -5.81 -0.54
C CYS A 140 -11.09 -4.64 -1.52
N GLN A 141 -11.85 -3.60 -1.19
CA GLN A 141 -11.94 -2.36 -1.96
C GLN A 141 -10.59 -1.65 -2.04
N LEU A 142 -9.85 -1.57 -0.93
CA LEU A 142 -8.50 -1.01 -0.90
C LEU A 142 -7.57 -1.78 -1.84
N ALA A 143 -7.51 -3.11 -1.72
CA ALA A 143 -6.69 -3.94 -2.59
C ALA A 143 -7.08 -3.79 -4.07
N THR A 144 -8.38 -3.77 -4.35
CA THR A 144 -8.93 -3.55 -5.70
C THR A 144 -8.48 -2.22 -6.30
N HIS A 145 -8.58 -1.14 -5.53
CA HIS A 145 -8.18 0.18 -5.97
C HIS A 145 -6.66 0.31 -6.10
N LEU A 146 -5.87 -0.32 -5.22
CA LEU A 146 -4.42 -0.38 -5.36
C LEU A 146 -4.00 -1.09 -6.65
N VAL A 147 -4.57 -2.27 -6.94
CA VAL A 147 -4.31 -2.98 -8.21
C VAL A 147 -4.74 -2.13 -9.41
N SER A 148 -5.97 -1.58 -9.38
CA SER A 148 -6.55 -0.85 -10.50
C SER A 148 -5.92 0.53 -10.72
N SER A 149 -5.20 1.07 -9.74
CA SER A 149 -4.45 2.31 -9.87
C SER A 149 -3.23 2.19 -10.81
N GLY A 150 -2.71 0.97 -10.98
CA GLY A 150 -1.49 0.72 -11.75
C GLY A 150 -0.20 1.16 -11.04
N HIS A 151 -0.26 1.62 -9.78
CA HIS A 151 0.95 1.86 -8.97
C HIS A 151 1.73 0.56 -8.80
N HIS A 152 3.04 0.62 -8.98
CA HIS A 152 3.92 -0.54 -8.82
C HIS A 152 3.44 -1.80 -9.55
N LYS A 153 2.90 -1.65 -10.77
CA LYS A 153 2.40 -2.77 -11.59
C LYS A 153 3.40 -3.92 -11.73
N GLU A 154 4.69 -3.60 -11.80
CA GLU A 154 5.79 -4.56 -11.92
C GLU A 154 6.25 -5.11 -10.56
N ASN A 155 5.83 -4.51 -9.45
CA ASN A 155 6.29 -4.86 -8.10
C ASN A 155 5.14 -4.83 -7.07
N SER A 156 4.28 -5.84 -7.15
CA SER A 156 3.13 -6.06 -6.25
C SER A 156 3.50 -6.14 -4.75
N SER A 157 4.77 -6.36 -4.40
CA SER A 157 5.23 -6.34 -3.00
C SER A 157 5.13 -4.94 -2.37
N LEU A 158 5.30 -3.88 -3.17
CA LEU A 158 5.19 -2.49 -2.68
C LEU A 158 3.74 -2.11 -2.37
N LEU A 159 2.78 -2.63 -3.15
CA LEU A 159 1.36 -2.48 -2.84
C LEU A 159 0.99 -3.25 -1.55
N ALA A 160 1.57 -4.42 -1.34
CA ALA A 160 1.37 -5.19 -0.11
C ALA A 160 1.95 -4.46 1.11
N LEU A 161 3.12 -3.83 0.97
CA LEU A 161 3.72 -2.98 2.01
C LEU A 161 2.88 -1.74 2.30
N TRP A 162 2.26 -1.15 1.28
CA TRP A 162 1.29 -0.07 1.48
C TRP A 162 0.14 -0.54 2.37
N MET A 163 -0.51 -1.66 2.05
CA MET A 163 -1.62 -2.16 2.89
C MET A 163 -1.19 -2.40 4.34
N LEU A 164 0.00 -2.96 4.56
CA LEU A 164 0.55 -3.17 5.90
C LEU A 164 0.83 -1.87 6.68
N SER A 165 1.44 -0.89 6.03
CA SER A 165 1.84 0.37 6.69
C SER A 165 0.63 1.19 7.16
N THR A 166 -0.55 0.88 6.62
CA THR A 166 -1.81 1.57 6.92
C THR A 166 -2.60 0.98 8.09
N SER A 167 -2.01 0.02 8.84
CA SER A 167 -2.64 -0.61 10.03
C SER A 167 -3.99 -1.26 9.73
N VAL A 168 -4.17 -1.78 8.51
CA VAL A 168 -5.37 -2.52 8.11
C VAL A 168 -5.48 -3.80 8.96
N PRO A 169 -6.67 -4.12 9.52
CA PRO A 169 -6.82 -5.29 10.36
C PRO A 169 -6.60 -6.59 9.57
N ALA A 170 -5.94 -7.56 10.21
CA ALA A 170 -5.84 -8.91 9.68
C ALA A 170 -7.24 -9.56 9.65
N LEU A 171 -7.54 -10.26 8.56
CA LEU A 171 -8.84 -10.85 8.33
C LEU A 171 -8.92 -12.23 9.02
N PRO A 172 -10.01 -12.51 9.77
CA PRO A 172 -10.14 -13.78 10.47
C PRO A 172 -10.35 -14.94 9.47
N PRO A 173 -9.94 -16.18 9.78
CA PRO A 173 -10.05 -17.32 8.87
C PRO A 173 -11.49 -17.68 8.47
N SER A 174 -12.50 -17.17 9.19
CA SER A 174 -13.93 -17.28 8.84
C SER A 174 -14.37 -16.35 7.69
N CYS A 175 -13.47 -15.52 7.13
CA CYS A 175 -13.80 -14.54 6.10
C CYS A 175 -13.90 -15.10 4.67
N SER A 176 -13.61 -16.39 4.46
CA SER A 176 -13.57 -17.02 3.12
C SER A 176 -14.82 -16.72 2.29
N GLN A 177 -16.01 -16.91 2.85
CA GLN A 177 -17.28 -16.72 2.15
C GLN A 177 -17.53 -15.24 1.75
N ALA A 178 -17.16 -14.30 2.63
CA ALA A 178 -17.28 -12.86 2.36
C ALA A 178 -16.25 -12.40 1.31
N LEU A 179 -15.01 -12.88 1.40
CA LEU A 179 -13.96 -12.62 0.41
C LEU A 179 -14.36 -13.15 -0.97
N THR A 180 -14.87 -14.37 -1.07
CA THR A 180 -15.34 -14.94 -2.34
C THR A 180 -16.46 -14.09 -2.95
N ALA A 181 -17.40 -13.61 -2.13
CA ALA A 181 -18.48 -12.74 -2.60
C ALA A 181 -17.98 -11.38 -3.10
N CYS A 182 -17.01 -10.75 -2.42
CA CYS A 182 -16.38 -9.50 -2.87
C CYS A 182 -15.59 -9.72 -4.18
N LEU A 183 -14.84 -10.81 -4.28
CA LEU A 183 -14.00 -11.11 -5.45
C LEU A 183 -14.81 -11.48 -6.69
N ALA A 184 -15.99 -12.10 -6.52
CA ALA A 184 -16.89 -12.44 -7.60
C ALA A 184 -17.47 -11.22 -8.33
N GLN A 185 -17.44 -10.03 -7.69
CA GLN A 185 -17.94 -8.79 -8.28
C GLN A 185 -16.87 -8.02 -9.09
N LEU A 186 -15.63 -8.51 -9.11
CA LEU A 186 -14.51 -7.85 -9.77
C LEU A 186 -14.43 -8.17 -11.29
N PRO A 187 -13.92 -7.23 -12.10
CA PRO A 187 -13.53 -7.54 -13.48
C PRO A 187 -12.48 -8.67 -13.51
N ALA A 188 -12.58 -9.58 -14.49
CA ALA A 188 -11.77 -10.80 -14.57
C ALA A 188 -10.25 -10.57 -14.46
N LEU A 189 -9.74 -9.47 -15.03
CA LEU A 189 -8.31 -9.13 -15.00
C LEU A 189 -7.82 -8.74 -13.60
N VAL A 190 -8.68 -8.10 -12.79
CA VAL A 190 -8.37 -7.64 -11.42
C VAL A 190 -8.61 -8.78 -10.41
N SER A 191 -9.52 -9.70 -10.74
CA SER A 191 -9.90 -10.83 -9.89
C SER A 191 -8.75 -11.78 -9.56
N GLN A 192 -7.72 -11.89 -10.42
CA GLN A 192 -6.53 -12.70 -10.14
C GLN A 192 -5.45 -11.95 -9.33
N GLU A 193 -5.30 -10.65 -9.55
CA GLU A 193 -4.25 -9.84 -8.92
C GLU A 193 -4.58 -9.45 -7.47
N VAL A 194 -5.86 -9.22 -7.16
CA VAL A 194 -6.30 -8.80 -5.81
C VAL A 194 -6.08 -9.90 -4.75
N PRO A 195 -6.47 -11.17 -4.95
CA PRO A 195 -6.17 -12.25 -4.00
C PRO A 195 -4.67 -12.43 -3.79
N GLN A 196 -3.88 -12.34 -4.86
CA GLN A 196 -2.42 -12.40 -4.79
C GLN A 196 -1.85 -11.25 -3.96
N LEU A 197 -2.37 -10.04 -4.13
CA LEU A 197 -2.00 -8.89 -3.31
C LEU A 197 -2.38 -9.09 -1.84
N LEU A 198 -3.56 -9.63 -1.54
CA LEU A 198 -4.03 -9.89 -0.18
C LEU A 198 -3.23 -11.00 0.53
N LEU A 199 -2.85 -12.04 -0.19
CA LEU A 199 -1.93 -13.08 0.32
C LEU A 199 -0.53 -12.49 0.53
N LYS A 200 -0.02 -11.73 -0.46
CA LYS A 200 1.25 -11.00 -0.35
C LYS A 200 1.20 -9.91 0.70
N SER A 201 0.04 -9.42 1.14
CA SER A 201 -0.12 -8.46 2.24
C SER A 201 -0.17 -9.13 3.62
N GLY A 202 -0.32 -10.47 3.68
CA GLY A 202 -0.31 -11.22 4.95
C GLY A 202 -1.53 -10.93 5.81
N LEU A 203 -2.44 -10.09 5.33
CA LEU A 203 -3.72 -9.79 5.95
C LEU A 203 -4.69 -10.96 5.83
N VAL A 204 -4.47 -11.87 4.87
CA VAL A 204 -5.32 -13.04 4.60
C VAL A 204 -4.49 -14.31 4.66
N SER A 205 -4.96 -15.30 5.42
CA SER A 205 -4.37 -16.64 5.47
C SER A 205 -4.70 -17.42 4.20
N PRO A 206 -3.81 -18.31 3.70
CA PRO A 206 -4.13 -19.23 2.61
C PRO A 206 -5.38 -20.09 2.86
N SER A 207 -5.71 -20.33 4.13
CA SER A 207 -6.93 -21.06 4.55
C SER A 207 -8.23 -20.37 4.14
N CYS A 208 -8.20 -19.08 3.79
CA CYS A 208 -9.35 -18.34 3.30
C CYS A 208 -9.66 -18.61 1.82
N PHE A 209 -8.80 -19.34 1.08
CA PHE A 209 -8.96 -19.68 -0.34
C PHE A 209 -8.91 -21.19 -0.58
N PRO A 210 -9.94 -21.96 -0.19
CA PRO A 210 -9.93 -23.42 -0.29
C PRO A 210 -10.02 -23.97 -1.73
N ASP A 211 -10.56 -23.20 -2.68
CA ASP A 211 -10.81 -23.61 -4.07
C ASP A 211 -9.85 -22.95 -5.09
N ALA A 212 -8.83 -22.24 -4.64
CA ALA A 212 -7.85 -21.68 -5.56
C ALA A 212 -6.93 -22.82 -6.05
N ASP A 213 -7.12 -23.24 -7.31
CA ASP A 213 -6.09 -23.93 -8.08
C ASP A 213 -4.89 -22.99 -8.20
N LEU A 214 -4.08 -22.94 -7.14
CA LEU A 214 -2.81 -22.24 -7.09
C LEU A 214 -1.88 -22.99 -8.05
N ASN A 215 -1.85 -22.56 -9.32
CA ASN A 215 -0.93 -23.07 -10.32
C ASN A 215 0.46 -23.31 -9.70
N GLU A 216 0.96 -24.54 -9.87
CA GLU A 216 2.25 -25.04 -9.38
C GLU A 216 3.48 -24.28 -9.95
N ASP A 217 3.25 -23.26 -10.79
CA ASP A 217 4.29 -22.37 -11.30
C ASP A 217 4.72 -21.26 -10.32
N MET A 218 4.08 -21.16 -9.15
CA MET A 218 4.60 -20.35 -8.03
C MET A 218 5.70 -21.14 -7.28
N GLN A 219 6.85 -21.33 -7.94
CA GLN A 219 8.08 -21.58 -7.21
C GLN A 219 8.31 -20.40 -6.26
N TRP A 220 8.05 -20.65 -4.98
CA TRP A 220 8.48 -19.79 -3.88
C TRP A 220 10.01 -19.81 -3.85
N ASN A 221 10.65 -19.03 -4.72
CA ASN A 221 12.02 -18.62 -4.49
C ASN A 221 11.98 -17.68 -3.28
N THR A 222 12.18 -18.28 -2.11
CA THR A 222 12.38 -17.66 -0.81
C THR A 222 13.70 -16.88 -0.79
N ASP A 223 13.85 -15.90 -1.69
CA ASP A 223 15.08 -15.09 -1.79
C ASP A 223 14.80 -13.61 -2.10
N GLY A 224 13.62 -13.12 -1.73
CA GLY A 224 13.22 -11.71 -1.88
C GLY A 224 12.36 -11.16 -0.74
N ASP A 225 12.49 -11.74 0.46
CA ASP A 225 11.51 -11.64 1.56
C ASP A 225 12.01 -10.79 2.74
N GLN A 226 12.74 -9.70 2.45
CA GLN A 226 13.39 -8.88 3.48
C GLN A 226 12.49 -7.88 4.25
N PRO A 227 11.53 -7.17 3.64
CA PRO A 227 10.91 -6.04 4.34
C PRO A 227 9.84 -6.46 5.37
N ARG A 228 9.25 -7.65 5.20
CA ARG A 228 8.14 -8.10 6.04
C ARG A 228 8.56 -8.87 7.28
N LYS A 229 9.62 -9.69 7.19
CA LYS A 229 10.23 -10.29 8.39
C LYS A 229 10.70 -9.21 9.36
N SER A 230 11.22 -8.08 8.89
CA SER A 230 11.68 -7.01 9.79
C SER A 230 10.53 -6.42 10.63
N LEU A 231 9.43 -6.03 10.00
CA LEU A 231 8.30 -5.39 10.69
C LEU A 231 7.47 -6.38 11.54
N GLU A 232 7.24 -7.59 11.05
CA GLU A 232 6.53 -8.63 11.81
C GLU A 232 7.38 -9.14 12.98
N MET A 233 8.70 -9.24 12.80
CA MET A 233 9.63 -9.56 13.88
C MET A 233 9.71 -8.41 14.88
N GLU A 234 9.76 -7.14 14.47
CA GLU A 234 9.75 -5.99 15.39
C GLU A 234 8.50 -5.97 16.28
N VAL A 235 7.30 -6.15 15.70
CA VAL A 235 6.04 -6.18 16.46
C VAL A 235 5.94 -7.42 17.35
N SER A 236 6.40 -8.58 16.88
CA SER A 236 6.39 -9.83 17.66
C SER A 236 7.42 -9.81 18.79
N VAL A 237 8.63 -9.30 18.52
CA VAL A 237 9.70 -9.09 19.50
C VAL A 237 9.24 -8.09 20.55
N LYS A 238 8.59 -6.99 20.17
CA LYS A 238 8.04 -6.03 21.12
C LYS A 238 7.04 -6.69 22.08
N LYS A 239 6.10 -7.51 21.55
CA LYS A 239 5.15 -8.28 22.38
C LYS A 239 5.83 -9.31 23.29
N LEU A 240 6.91 -9.95 22.83
CA LEU A 240 7.70 -10.89 23.63
C LEU A 240 8.46 -10.17 24.76
N LEU A 241 9.04 -9.00 24.50
CA LEU A 241 9.70 -8.19 25.53
C LEU A 241 8.70 -7.66 26.56
N ASP A 242 7.51 -7.24 26.13
CA ASP A 242 6.42 -6.82 27.01
C ASP A 242 5.92 -7.97 27.92
N SER A 243 6.14 -9.23 27.53
CA SER A 243 5.80 -10.41 28.33
C SER A 243 6.81 -10.73 29.45
N GLY A 244 7.85 -9.90 29.63
CA GLY A 244 8.85 -10.04 30.69
C GLY A 244 10.08 -10.89 30.32
N LEU A 245 10.27 -11.19 29.04
CA LEU A 245 11.48 -11.87 28.56
C LEU A 245 12.67 -10.91 28.51
N SER A 246 13.83 -11.38 28.95
CA SER A 246 15.06 -10.60 28.88
C SER A 246 15.52 -10.47 27.43
N VAL A 247 15.83 -9.24 26.99
CA VAL A 247 16.28 -8.91 25.63
C VAL A 247 17.53 -9.69 25.22
N ASN A 248 18.37 -10.06 26.19
CA ASN A 248 19.64 -10.76 25.97
C ASN A 248 19.53 -12.28 26.19
N GLN A 249 18.32 -12.82 26.36
CA GLN A 249 18.14 -14.26 26.51
C GLN A 249 18.51 -14.99 25.21
N PRO A 250 19.38 -16.00 25.26
CA PRO A 250 19.70 -16.80 24.08
C PRO A 250 18.49 -17.65 23.66
N THR A 251 18.30 -17.78 22.35
CA THR A 251 17.33 -18.68 21.73
C THR A 251 17.75 -20.15 21.87
N SER A 252 16.93 -21.09 21.41
CA SER A 252 17.24 -22.54 21.46
C SER A 252 18.52 -22.93 20.71
N THR A 253 19.00 -22.08 19.79
CA THR A 253 20.26 -22.25 19.06
C THR A 253 21.45 -21.59 19.76
N GLY A 254 21.25 -20.99 20.94
CA GLY A 254 22.28 -20.30 21.71
C GLY A 254 22.57 -18.87 21.27
N GLN A 255 21.90 -18.37 20.23
CA GLN A 255 22.08 -17.00 19.71
C GLN A 255 21.12 -16.01 20.36
N THR A 256 21.57 -14.79 20.65
CA THR A 256 20.67 -13.68 21.04
C THR A 256 19.85 -13.19 19.86
N LEU A 257 18.72 -12.51 20.13
CA LEU A 257 17.91 -11.89 19.10
C LEU A 257 18.71 -10.87 18.27
N LEU A 258 19.62 -10.13 18.91
CA LEU A 258 20.49 -9.16 18.26
C LEU A 258 21.52 -9.84 17.34
N ALA A 259 22.13 -10.94 17.78
CA ALA A 259 23.06 -11.73 16.96
C ALA A 259 22.36 -12.31 15.73
N ARG A 260 21.13 -12.79 15.89
CA ARG A 260 20.32 -13.30 14.78
C ARG A 260 19.96 -12.20 13.79
N ALA A 261 19.50 -11.04 14.28
CA ALA A 261 19.16 -9.90 13.42
C ALA A 261 20.39 -9.40 12.64
N ALA A 262 21.57 -9.43 13.27
CA ALA A 262 22.81 -9.03 12.64
C ALA A 262 23.30 -10.03 11.58
N HIS A 263 23.15 -11.33 11.82
CA HIS A 263 23.43 -12.38 10.84
C HIS A 263 22.50 -12.31 9.62
N ASP A 264 21.21 -11.97 9.83
CA ASP A 264 20.20 -11.93 8.76
C ASP A 264 20.18 -10.57 8.00
N GLY A 265 20.97 -9.58 8.45
CA GLY A 265 21.12 -8.29 7.77
C GLY A 265 20.01 -7.27 8.04
N SER A 266 19.18 -7.47 9.07
CA SER A 266 18.05 -6.57 9.39
C SER A 266 18.51 -5.37 10.24
N ALA A 267 18.86 -4.26 9.57
CA ALA A 267 19.34 -3.05 10.24
C ALA A 267 18.26 -2.39 11.14
N GLU A 268 16.99 -2.42 10.73
CA GLU A 268 15.89 -1.83 11.52
C GLU A 268 15.63 -2.62 12.81
N LEU A 269 15.63 -3.96 12.75
CA LEU A 269 15.47 -4.79 13.95
C LEU A 269 16.66 -4.65 14.90
N VAL A 270 17.89 -4.55 14.37
CA VAL A 270 19.09 -4.27 15.17
C VAL A 270 18.96 -2.92 15.88
N LYS A 271 18.55 -1.87 15.16
CA LYS A 271 18.32 -0.54 15.74
C LYS A 271 17.26 -0.59 16.84
N PHE A 272 16.14 -1.28 16.59
CA PHE A 272 15.08 -1.45 17.58
C PHE A 272 15.57 -2.18 18.84
N LEU A 273 16.27 -3.32 18.69
CA LEU A 273 16.79 -4.09 19.83
C LEU A 273 17.80 -3.27 20.67
N LEU A 274 18.63 -2.46 20.03
CA LEU A 274 19.55 -1.56 20.75
C LEU A 274 18.79 -0.48 21.54
N THR A 275 17.66 0.04 21.03
CA THR A 275 16.80 0.95 21.82
C THR A 275 16.15 0.29 23.02
N GLN A 276 16.03 -1.04 23.01
CA GLN A 276 15.53 -1.85 24.13
C GLN A 276 16.64 -2.30 25.09
N ASN A 277 17.83 -1.69 25.05
CA ASN A 277 19.00 -2.03 25.86
C ASN A 277 19.54 -3.47 25.63
N SER A 278 19.44 -3.99 24.40
CA SER A 278 20.16 -5.22 24.04
C SER A 278 21.67 -5.01 24.12
N ASP A 279 22.40 -6.00 24.63
CA ASP A 279 23.85 -5.97 24.77
C ASP A 279 24.53 -6.60 23.53
N PRO A 280 25.24 -5.81 22.70
CA PRO A 280 25.95 -6.30 21.52
C PRO A 280 27.23 -7.07 21.83
N LEU A 281 27.64 -7.18 23.10
CA LEU A 281 28.82 -7.96 23.50
C LEU A 281 28.49 -9.43 23.77
N VAL A 282 27.20 -9.80 23.83
CA VAL A 282 26.79 -11.19 24.05
C VAL A 282 27.08 -12.00 22.80
N SER A 283 28.00 -12.95 22.93
CA SER A 283 28.41 -13.86 21.87
C SER A 283 27.55 -15.12 21.82
N ASP A 284 27.52 -15.73 20.63
CA ASP A 284 26.90 -17.03 20.42
C ASP A 284 27.81 -18.19 20.87
N PRO A 285 27.38 -19.47 20.76
CA PRO A 285 28.19 -20.61 21.19
C PRO A 285 29.55 -20.74 20.48
N GLN A 286 29.72 -20.10 19.33
CA GLN A 286 30.96 -20.04 18.56
C GLN A 286 31.84 -18.84 18.96
N GLY A 287 31.43 -18.05 19.96
CA GLY A 287 32.11 -16.84 20.37
C GLY A 287 31.90 -15.67 19.42
N GLN A 288 30.93 -15.75 18.49
CA GLN A 288 30.69 -14.70 17.51
C GLN A 288 29.74 -13.65 18.09
N THR A 289 30.15 -12.38 18.05
CA THR A 289 29.30 -11.25 18.42
C THR A 289 28.41 -10.86 17.23
N PRO A 290 27.31 -10.10 17.45
CA PRO A 290 26.54 -9.48 16.37
C PRO A 290 27.41 -8.73 15.35
N LEU A 291 28.48 -8.06 15.81
CA LEU A 291 29.43 -7.38 14.92
C LEU A 291 30.18 -8.37 14.02
N THR A 292 30.74 -9.44 14.61
CA THR A 292 31.46 -10.49 13.85
C THR A 292 30.55 -11.16 12.82
N LEU A 293 29.30 -11.46 13.19
CA LEU A 293 28.31 -12.06 12.30
C LEU A 293 27.96 -11.15 11.12
N ALA A 294 27.65 -9.87 11.38
CA ALA A 294 27.35 -8.90 10.33
C ALA A 294 28.55 -8.62 9.41
N SER A 295 29.77 -8.62 9.97
CA SER A 295 31.01 -8.46 9.21
C SER A 295 31.25 -9.64 8.27
N ARG A 296 31.07 -10.86 8.75
CA ARG A 296 31.24 -12.08 7.95
C ARG A 296 30.28 -12.13 6.76
N GLN A 297 29.05 -11.65 6.95
CA GLN A 297 28.01 -11.64 5.91
C GLN A 297 27.99 -10.36 5.04
N GLY A 298 28.90 -9.41 5.29
CA GLY A 298 28.98 -8.17 4.50
C GLY A 298 27.79 -7.21 4.67
N HIS A 299 27.07 -7.27 5.79
CA HIS A 299 25.87 -6.46 6.03
C HIS A 299 26.21 -5.02 6.48
N VAL A 300 26.65 -4.19 5.54
CA VAL A 300 27.11 -2.80 5.77
C VAL A 300 26.11 -1.95 6.54
N ASN A 301 24.81 -2.08 6.25
CA ASN A 301 23.77 -1.31 6.92
C ASN A 301 23.69 -1.65 8.43
N VAL A 302 23.79 -2.94 8.79
CA VAL A 302 23.84 -3.38 10.20
C VAL A 302 25.11 -2.88 10.88
N LEU A 303 26.26 -3.00 10.20
CA LEU A 303 27.55 -2.51 10.72
C LEU A 303 27.49 -1.01 11.02
N SER A 304 26.87 -0.22 10.14
CA SER A 304 26.73 1.22 10.35
C SER A 304 25.91 1.55 11.60
N VAL A 305 24.84 0.80 11.88
CA VAL A 305 24.02 0.94 13.09
C VAL A 305 24.80 0.57 14.34
N LEU A 306 25.48 -0.60 14.35
CA LEU A 306 26.27 -1.05 15.50
C LEU A 306 27.44 -0.10 15.82
N LEU A 307 28.15 0.40 14.79
CA LEU A 307 29.23 1.37 14.96
C LEU A 307 28.73 2.76 15.36
N ALA A 308 27.54 3.16 14.92
CA ALA A 308 26.93 4.40 15.40
C ALA A 308 26.57 4.29 16.88
N TRP A 309 26.07 3.13 17.31
CA TRP A 309 25.75 2.87 18.71
C TRP A 309 27.02 2.89 19.60
N THR A 310 28.14 2.28 19.17
CA THR A 310 29.39 2.29 19.96
C THR A 310 30.00 3.66 20.14
N LYS A 311 29.82 4.58 19.18
CA LYS A 311 30.26 5.98 19.33
C LYS A 311 29.59 6.70 20.50
N CYS A 312 28.41 6.23 20.92
CA CYS A 312 27.68 6.77 22.07
C CYS A 312 28.05 6.08 23.40
N GLN A 313 28.98 5.12 23.40
CA GLN A 313 29.38 4.35 24.58
C GLN A 313 30.79 4.72 25.06
N SER A 314 31.24 4.08 26.15
CA SER A 314 32.59 4.27 26.70
C SER A 314 33.66 3.74 25.73
N THR A 315 34.87 4.31 25.81
CA THR A 315 36.00 3.87 24.99
C THR A 315 36.35 2.40 25.23
N GLU A 316 36.19 1.91 26.46
CA GLU A 316 36.46 0.52 26.83
C GLU A 316 35.49 -0.46 26.15
N THR A 317 34.19 -0.16 26.16
CA THR A 317 33.16 -1.01 25.52
C THR A 317 33.31 -1.03 24.00
N ALA A 318 33.68 0.10 23.40
CA ALA A 318 33.95 0.17 21.96
C ALA A 318 35.15 -0.71 21.57
N VAL A 319 36.26 -0.63 22.33
CA VAL A 319 37.44 -1.48 22.10
C VAL A 319 37.08 -2.95 22.31
N GLN A 320 36.36 -3.28 23.37
CA GLN A 320 35.92 -4.66 23.64
C GLN A 320 35.07 -5.23 22.50
N MET A 321 34.16 -4.44 21.92
CA MET A 321 33.32 -4.90 20.82
C MET A 321 34.12 -5.11 19.52
N MET A 322 35.07 -4.22 19.22
CA MET A 322 35.86 -4.26 17.97
C MET A 322 36.96 -5.33 18.00
N GLU A 323 37.59 -5.52 19.16
CA GLU A 323 38.71 -6.46 19.36
C GLU A 323 38.25 -7.83 19.89
N HIS A 324 36.93 -8.06 20.02
CA HIS A 324 36.42 -9.37 20.42
C HIS A 324 36.84 -10.43 19.41
N VAL A 325 37.45 -11.51 19.92
CA VAL A 325 37.83 -12.68 19.12
C VAL A 325 36.86 -13.81 19.37
N ASP A 326 36.41 -14.47 18.30
CA ASP A 326 35.61 -15.68 18.40
C ASP A 326 36.46 -16.91 18.77
N ASN A 327 35.82 -18.09 18.86
CA ASN A 327 36.51 -19.33 19.24
C ASN A 327 37.59 -19.76 18.23
N GLU A 328 37.57 -19.22 17.01
CA GLU A 328 38.59 -19.45 15.96
C GLU A 328 39.69 -18.37 15.98
N GLY A 329 39.61 -17.42 16.92
CA GLY A 329 40.53 -16.30 17.04
C GLY A 329 40.31 -15.23 15.99
N TRP A 330 39.10 -15.10 15.44
CA TRP A 330 38.77 -14.11 14.42
C TRP A 330 38.12 -12.89 15.04
N THR A 331 38.67 -11.71 14.70
CA THR A 331 38.02 -10.43 14.95
C THR A 331 36.99 -10.14 13.87
N ALA A 332 36.10 -9.17 14.13
CA ALA A 332 35.15 -8.69 13.13
C ALA A 332 35.83 -8.21 11.84
N LEU A 333 36.97 -7.50 11.95
CA LEU A 333 37.75 -7.04 10.80
C LEU A 333 38.31 -8.21 9.97
N ARG A 334 38.84 -9.24 10.63
CA ARG A 334 39.31 -10.45 9.95
C ARG A 334 38.18 -11.20 9.26
N SER A 335 37.01 -11.26 9.91
CA SER A 335 35.81 -11.91 9.37
C SER A 335 35.28 -11.19 8.14
N ALA A 336 35.30 -9.85 8.13
CA ALA A 336 34.94 -9.05 6.95
C ALA A 336 35.89 -9.32 5.79
N ALA A 337 37.21 -9.31 6.03
CA ALA A 337 38.20 -9.57 4.99
C ALA A 337 38.09 -10.99 4.39
N TRP A 338 37.61 -11.96 5.17
CA TRP A 338 37.34 -13.32 4.68
C TRP A 338 36.04 -13.40 3.85
N GLY A 339 35.02 -12.62 4.23
CA GLY A 339 33.71 -12.62 3.57
C GLY A 339 33.70 -12.02 2.16
N GLY A 340 34.70 -11.22 1.80
CA GLY A 340 34.84 -10.56 0.49
C GLY A 340 34.52 -9.06 0.55
#